data_AF-A0A950Q501-F1
#
_entry.id   AF-A0A950Q501-F1
#
_cell.length_a   1.000
_cell.length_b   1.000
_cell.length_c   1.000
_cell.angle_alpha   90.00
_cell.angle_beta   90.00
_cell.angle_gamma   90.00
#
_symmetry.space_group_name_H-M   'P 1'
#
loop_
_entity.id
_entity.type
_entity.pdbx_description
1 polymer ?
#
loop_
_entity_poly.entity_id
_entity_poly.type
_entity_poly.pdbx_seq_one_letter_code
_entity_poly.pdbx_strand_id
1 'polypeptide(L)'
;MPGVIALVGGNEWQQKCTFDRGLLEASGGTDVLVLPTAAAYEHPDRAVDLARQWFESMGANVQGLDVLRRADAESESNAAAVRAARFIYLSGGSPMHLRSVLKDSPVWNALVEAWEGGAVLAGASAGAMVLCDPMVDPRGGAFTLGLGLIEQVALIPHHEEWDEDQARRTIELAPKGLPVVGIDTQTALIRDAGGTWRSEGAGRVVVFVDGKEADVGVLP
;
A
#
# COMPACT_ATOMS: atom_id res chain seq x y z
N MET A 1 -15.09 -8.03 -10.75
CA MET A 1 -13.89 -7.35 -11.28
C MET A 1 -13.11 -6.89 -10.06
N PRO A 2 -11.77 -6.99 -10.07
CA PRO A 2 -10.97 -6.52 -8.96
C PRO A 2 -11.22 -5.04 -8.67
N GLY A 3 -11.11 -4.66 -7.40
CA GLY A 3 -11.32 -3.30 -6.95
C GLY A 3 -10.13 -2.39 -7.23
N VAL A 4 -10.25 -1.14 -6.80
CA VAL A 4 -9.18 -0.13 -6.92
C VAL A 4 -8.03 -0.49 -5.99
N ILE A 5 -6.78 -0.38 -6.48
CA ILE A 5 -5.59 -0.40 -5.62
C ILE A 5 -4.99 1.01 -5.56
N ALA A 6 -4.60 1.45 -4.36
CA ALA A 6 -3.80 2.66 -4.17
C ALA A 6 -2.47 2.34 -3.46
N LEU A 7 -1.37 2.67 -4.12
CA LEU A 7 -0.02 2.62 -3.58
C LEU A 7 0.36 4.03 -3.13
N VAL A 8 0.44 4.25 -1.82
CA VAL A 8 0.66 5.57 -1.21
C VAL A 8 2.12 5.71 -0.75
N GLY A 9 2.76 6.82 -1.10
CA GLY A 9 4.17 7.06 -0.81
C GLY A 9 4.51 7.24 0.68
N GLY A 10 3.51 7.37 1.55
CA GLY A 10 3.67 7.55 2.99
C GLY A 10 3.20 8.93 3.48
N ASN A 11 3.29 9.16 4.80
CA ASN A 11 2.61 10.27 5.48
C ASN A 11 1.10 10.31 5.18
N GLU A 12 0.47 9.14 5.21
CA GLU A 12 -0.95 8.95 5.01
C GLU A 12 -1.81 9.71 6.03
N TRP A 13 -3.08 9.92 5.67
CA TRP A 13 -4.10 10.49 6.56
C TRP A 13 -3.79 11.92 7.04
N GLN A 14 -3.23 12.71 6.13
CA GLN A 14 -2.96 14.14 6.30
C GLN A 14 -3.71 14.98 5.28
N GLN A 15 -3.78 16.30 5.50
CA GLN A 15 -4.58 17.24 4.72
C GLN A 15 -4.37 17.15 3.19
N LYS A 16 -3.18 16.77 2.73
CA LYS A 16 -2.88 16.68 1.29
C LYS A 16 -3.16 15.30 0.67
N CYS A 17 -3.61 14.32 1.45
CA CYS A 17 -4.03 13.01 0.96
C CYS A 17 -5.42 13.06 0.31
N THR A 18 -5.62 13.96 -0.66
CA THR A 18 -6.94 14.23 -1.25
C THR A 18 -7.56 13.01 -1.93
N PHE A 19 -6.72 12.09 -2.39
CA PHE A 19 -7.12 10.84 -3.02
C PHE A 19 -7.99 9.94 -2.13
N ASP A 20 -7.86 10.02 -0.80
CA ASP A 20 -8.60 9.14 0.11
C ASP A 20 -10.12 9.33 0.01
N ARG A 21 -10.59 10.53 -0.38
CA ARG A 21 -12.01 10.77 -0.65
C ARG A 21 -12.50 9.95 -1.85
N GLY A 22 -11.74 9.97 -2.94
CA GLY A 22 -12.06 9.19 -4.14
C GLY A 22 -11.99 7.68 -3.89
N LEU A 23 -11.04 7.23 -3.06
CA LEU A 23 -10.95 5.83 -2.64
C LEU A 23 -12.15 5.40 -1.78
N LEU A 24 -12.57 6.25 -0.83
CA LEU A 24 -13.76 6.02 -0.03
C LEU A 24 -15.02 5.95 -0.90
N GLU A 25 -15.20 6.89 -1.83
CA GLU A 25 -16.32 6.87 -2.79
C GLU A 25 -16.30 5.60 -3.66
N ALA A 26 -15.13 5.20 -4.17
CA ALA A 26 -14.97 4.00 -4.98
C ALA A 26 -15.29 2.71 -4.21
N SER A 27 -15.12 2.69 -2.88
CA SER A 27 -15.51 1.54 -2.05
C SER A 27 -17.03 1.31 -2.04
N GLY A 28 -17.81 2.36 -2.31
CA GLY A 28 -19.27 2.33 -2.22
C GLY A 28 -19.80 2.05 -0.81
N GLY A 29 -18.98 2.30 0.21
CA GLY A 29 -19.30 2.17 1.63
C GLY A 29 -18.83 3.39 2.44
N THR A 30 -19.07 3.34 3.74
CA THR A 30 -18.72 4.41 4.70
C THR A 30 -17.75 3.91 5.78
N ASP A 31 -17.20 2.71 5.62
CA ASP A 31 -16.37 2.08 6.64
C ASP A 31 -15.00 1.73 6.05
N VAL A 32 -13.94 2.07 6.78
CA VAL A 32 -12.55 1.76 6.42
C VAL A 32 -11.98 0.80 7.46
N LEU A 33 -11.52 -0.36 7.01
CA LEU A 33 -10.81 -1.33 7.82
C LEU A 33 -9.31 -1.07 7.73
N VAL A 34 -8.70 -0.65 8.84
CA VAL A 34 -7.27 -0.32 8.90
C VAL A 34 -6.53 -1.47 9.57
N LEU A 35 -5.52 -2.01 8.90
CA LEU A 35 -4.59 -2.99 9.47
C LEU A 35 -3.28 -2.27 9.80
N PRO A 36 -3.01 -1.97 11.08
CA PRO A 36 -1.78 -1.32 11.51
C PRO A 36 -0.62 -2.31 11.67
N THR A 37 -0.65 -3.42 10.93
CA THR A 37 0.28 -4.55 11.09
C THR A 37 1.74 -4.10 10.94
N ALA A 38 2.05 -3.22 9.98
CA ALA A 38 3.40 -2.69 9.80
C ALA A 38 3.88 -1.86 11.01
N ALA A 39 2.95 -1.21 11.72
CA ALA A 39 3.21 -0.38 12.90
C ALA A 39 3.21 -1.17 14.22
N ALA A 40 3.27 -2.51 14.20
CA ALA A 40 3.18 -3.35 15.41
C ALA A 40 4.20 -2.98 16.52
N TYR A 41 5.32 -2.35 16.17
CA TYR A 41 6.37 -1.92 17.10
C TYR A 41 6.42 -0.40 17.31
N GLU A 42 5.50 0.36 16.71
CA GLU A 42 5.52 1.83 16.64
C GLU A 42 4.18 2.46 17.05
N HIS A 43 3.53 1.89 18.07
CA HIS A 43 2.21 2.32 18.56
C HIS A 43 1.11 2.19 17.47
N PRO A 44 0.69 0.94 17.15
CA PRO A 44 -0.31 0.70 16.11
C PRO A 44 -1.67 1.39 16.39
N ASP A 45 -1.98 1.63 17.65
CA ASP A 45 -3.13 2.43 18.12
C ASP A 45 -3.12 3.86 17.55
N ARG A 46 -1.94 4.51 17.49
CA ARG A 46 -1.83 5.87 16.96
C ARG A 46 -2.08 5.94 15.46
N ALA A 47 -1.66 4.92 14.71
CA ALA A 47 -1.96 4.82 13.28
C ALA A 47 -3.48 4.73 13.07
N VAL A 48 -4.17 3.88 13.82
CA VAL A 48 -5.64 3.76 13.77
C VAL A 48 -6.33 5.06 14.19
N ASP A 49 -5.85 5.73 15.23
CA ASP A 49 -6.43 6.99 15.70
C ASP A 49 -6.25 8.13 14.68
N LEU A 50 -5.11 8.17 13.97
CA LEU A 50 -4.88 9.13 12.89
C LEU A 50 -5.82 8.86 11.71
N ALA A 51 -5.95 7.60 11.30
CA ALA A 51 -6.90 7.19 10.27
C ALA A 51 -8.34 7.57 10.66
N ARG A 52 -8.72 7.33 11.93
CA ARG A 52 -10.04 7.69 12.46
C ARG A 52 -10.30 9.19 12.32
N GLN A 53 -9.40 10.04 12.81
CA GLN A 53 -9.53 11.50 12.69
C GLN A 53 -9.68 11.95 11.23
N TRP A 54 -8.92 11.35 10.32
CA TRP A 54 -8.94 11.69 8.90
C TRP A 54 -10.24 11.28 8.21
N PHE A 55 -10.64 10.00 8.31
CA PHE A 55 -11.82 9.49 7.62
C PHE A 55 -13.15 9.93 8.27
N GLU A 56 -13.20 10.14 9.58
CA GLU A 56 -14.38 10.72 10.24
C GLU A 56 -14.64 12.16 9.79
N SER A 57 -13.58 12.92 9.49
CA SER A 57 -13.73 14.26 8.87
C SER A 57 -14.38 14.21 7.48
N MET A 58 -14.40 13.03 6.85
CA MET A 58 -15.05 12.76 5.57
C MET A 58 -16.40 12.03 5.72
N GLY A 59 -16.87 11.79 6.95
CA GLY A 59 -18.13 11.11 7.25
C GLY A 59 -18.05 9.59 7.21
N ALA A 60 -16.85 9.01 7.25
CA ALA A 60 -16.65 7.56 7.31
C ALA A 60 -16.26 7.09 8.73
N ASN A 61 -16.59 5.84 9.05
CA ASN A 61 -16.14 5.18 10.27
C ASN A 61 -14.85 4.41 10.01
N VAL A 62 -14.00 4.33 11.02
CA VAL A 62 -12.75 3.56 10.96
C VAL A 62 -12.74 2.45 12.01
N GLN A 63 -12.52 1.23 11.54
CA GLN A 63 -12.24 0.09 12.39
C GLN A 63 -10.78 -0.31 12.25
N GLY A 64 -10.03 -0.25 13.35
CA GLY A 64 -8.72 -0.88 13.43
C GLY A 64 -8.86 -2.40 13.61
N LEU A 65 -8.05 -3.18 12.90
CA LEU A 65 -7.96 -4.63 13.07
C LEU A 65 -6.52 -5.02 13.43
N ASP A 66 -6.32 -5.34 14.70
CA ASP A 66 -5.00 -5.67 15.28
C ASP A 66 -4.51 -7.05 14.83
N VAL A 67 -4.09 -7.15 13.56
CA VAL A 67 -3.33 -8.28 13.03
C VAL A 67 -1.84 -7.96 13.23
N LEU A 68 -1.36 -7.99 14.47
CA LEU A 68 -0.02 -7.44 14.81
C LEU A 68 1.08 -8.51 14.76
N ARG A 69 0.71 -9.79 14.88
CA ARG A 69 1.62 -10.94 14.82
C ARG A 69 1.02 -12.06 13.99
N ARG A 70 1.86 -13.03 13.63
CA ARG A 70 1.45 -14.16 12.77
C ARG A 70 0.20 -14.89 13.27
N ALA A 71 0.09 -15.15 14.57
CA ALA A 71 -1.07 -15.83 15.15
C ALA A 71 -2.40 -15.10 14.90
N ASP A 72 -2.37 -13.77 14.80
CA ASP A 72 -3.57 -12.98 14.54
C ASP A 72 -3.97 -13.06 13.06
N ALA A 73 -2.99 -13.26 12.16
CA ALA A 73 -3.23 -13.46 10.72
C ALA A 73 -3.78 -14.87 10.41
N GLU A 74 -3.54 -15.83 11.29
CA GLU A 74 -4.13 -17.18 11.26
C GLU A 74 -5.56 -17.22 11.84
N SER A 75 -6.05 -16.11 12.39
CA SER A 75 -7.39 -16.08 12.98
C SER A 75 -8.48 -15.98 11.91
N GLU A 76 -9.34 -16.98 11.85
CA GLU A 76 -10.53 -16.97 10.98
C GLU A 76 -11.49 -15.80 11.27
N SER A 77 -11.55 -15.31 12.51
CA SER A 77 -12.37 -14.12 12.83
C SER A 77 -11.81 -12.86 12.18
N ASN A 78 -10.48 -12.72 12.14
CA ASN A 78 -9.83 -11.59 11.50
C ASN A 78 -9.94 -11.70 9.98
N ALA A 79 -9.76 -12.91 9.44
CA ALA A 79 -9.97 -13.17 8.01
C ALA A 79 -11.41 -12.86 7.59
N ALA A 80 -12.41 -13.25 8.39
CA ALA A 80 -13.81 -12.92 8.12
C ALA A 80 -14.09 -11.40 8.13
N ALA A 81 -13.48 -10.66 9.08
CA ALA A 81 -13.60 -9.21 9.12
C ALA A 81 -12.99 -8.54 7.86
N VAL A 82 -11.82 -9.01 7.42
CA VAL A 82 -11.16 -8.53 6.19
C VAL A 82 -11.99 -8.86 4.95
N ARG A 83 -12.50 -10.09 4.82
CA ARG A 83 -13.32 -10.52 3.68
C ARG A 83 -14.59 -9.68 3.51
N ALA A 84 -15.17 -9.21 4.62
CA ALA A 84 -16.39 -8.40 4.62
C ALA A 84 -16.15 -6.91 4.32
N ALA A 85 -14.90 -6.44 4.38
CA ALA A 85 -14.58 -5.02 4.22
C ALA A 85 -14.65 -4.59 2.75
N ARG A 86 -15.17 -3.38 2.52
CA ARG A 86 -15.24 -2.75 1.19
C ARG A 86 -14.10 -1.77 0.92
N PHE A 87 -13.45 -1.29 1.97
CA PHE A 87 -12.23 -0.49 1.91
C PHE A 87 -11.26 -0.99 2.99
N ILE A 88 -10.13 -1.52 2.54
CA ILE A 88 -9.04 -2.02 3.38
C ILE A 88 -7.83 -1.11 3.21
N TYR A 89 -7.19 -0.72 4.31
CA TYR A 89 -5.99 0.11 4.31
C TYR A 89 -4.87 -0.53 5.15
N LEU A 90 -3.72 -0.78 4.52
CA LEU A 90 -2.48 -1.22 5.19
C LEU A 90 -1.63 0.01 5.55
N SER A 91 -1.42 0.28 6.84
CA SER A 91 -0.64 1.44 7.28
C SER A 91 0.86 1.30 6.98
N GLY A 92 1.60 2.40 7.11
CA GLY A 92 3.06 2.42 7.14
C GLY A 92 3.67 1.73 8.37
N GLY A 93 5.01 1.59 8.36
CA GLY A 93 5.82 0.97 9.41
C GLY A 93 6.88 0.03 8.83
N SER A 94 6.99 -1.20 9.33
CA SER A 94 7.95 -2.20 8.86
C SER A 94 7.38 -3.10 7.75
N PRO A 95 7.86 -3.01 6.48
CA PRO A 95 7.40 -3.88 5.40
C PRO A 95 7.80 -5.35 5.61
N MET A 96 8.98 -5.57 6.22
CA MET A 96 9.46 -6.92 6.53
C MET A 96 8.57 -7.62 7.54
N HIS A 97 8.14 -6.90 8.58
CA HIS A 97 7.21 -7.44 9.58
C HIS A 97 5.84 -7.70 8.96
N LEU A 98 5.26 -6.69 8.28
CA LEU A 98 3.98 -6.78 7.59
C LEU A 98 3.91 -8.02 6.68
N ARG A 99 4.90 -8.19 5.82
CA ARG A 99 5.01 -9.37 4.95
C ARG A 99 5.08 -10.66 5.76
N SER A 100 5.93 -10.72 6.79
CA SER A 100 6.11 -11.95 7.58
C SER A 100 4.83 -12.39 8.32
N VAL A 101 4.01 -11.43 8.73
CA VAL A 101 2.73 -11.68 9.38
C VAL A 101 1.70 -12.17 8.36
N LEU A 102 1.56 -11.50 7.22
CA LEU A 102 0.47 -11.77 6.27
C LEU A 102 0.75 -12.91 5.28
N LYS A 103 1.99 -13.14 4.84
CA LYS A 103 2.32 -14.10 3.76
C LYS A 103 1.71 -15.48 4.00
N ASP A 104 0.94 -16.01 3.05
CA ASP A 104 0.32 -17.33 3.16
C ASP A 104 -0.57 -17.50 4.43
N SER A 105 -1.27 -16.44 4.86
CA SER A 105 -2.22 -16.49 5.99
C SER A 105 -3.67 -16.44 5.52
N PRO A 106 -4.62 -16.95 6.33
CA PRO A 106 -6.05 -16.73 6.13
C PRO A 106 -6.42 -15.25 5.94
N VAL A 107 -5.82 -14.33 6.72
CA VAL A 107 -6.06 -12.89 6.57
C VAL A 107 -5.59 -12.36 5.21
N TRP A 108 -4.44 -12.81 4.71
CA TRP A 108 -3.97 -12.43 3.38
C TRP A 108 -4.89 -12.95 2.28
N ASN A 109 -5.28 -14.23 2.35
CA ASN A 109 -6.21 -14.80 1.39
C ASN A 109 -7.54 -14.03 1.39
N ALA A 110 -8.07 -13.68 2.56
CA ALA A 110 -9.27 -12.87 2.68
C ALA A 110 -9.13 -11.46 2.10
N LEU A 111 -7.94 -10.83 2.23
CA LEU A 111 -7.65 -9.53 1.64
C LEU A 111 -7.67 -9.60 0.11
N VAL A 112 -7.04 -10.64 -0.46
CA VAL A 112 -7.05 -10.90 -1.91
C VAL A 112 -8.47 -11.16 -2.39
N GLU A 113 -9.22 -12.04 -1.71
CA GLU A 113 -10.63 -12.35 -2.02
C GLU A 113 -11.51 -11.09 -2.00
N ALA A 114 -11.35 -10.22 -0.99
CA ALA A 114 -12.10 -8.97 -0.89
C ALA A 114 -11.78 -8.04 -2.07
N TRP A 115 -10.51 -7.87 -2.39
CA TRP A 115 -10.09 -7.05 -3.53
C TRP A 115 -10.59 -7.60 -4.86
N GLU A 116 -10.46 -8.91 -5.12
CA GLU A 116 -11.01 -9.56 -6.32
C GLU A 116 -12.53 -9.41 -6.41
N GLY A 117 -13.19 -9.37 -5.25
CA GLY A 117 -14.62 -9.07 -5.07
C GLY A 117 -15.02 -7.61 -5.27
N GLY A 118 -14.06 -6.71 -5.50
CA GLY A 118 -14.28 -5.29 -5.79
C GLY A 118 -14.01 -4.34 -4.63
N ALA A 119 -13.48 -4.81 -3.50
CA ALA A 119 -13.07 -3.94 -2.40
C ALA A 119 -11.90 -3.04 -2.81
N VAL A 120 -11.89 -1.82 -2.30
CA VAL A 120 -10.75 -0.91 -2.45
C VAL A 120 -9.66 -1.34 -1.49
N LEU A 121 -8.43 -1.44 -1.98
CA LEU A 121 -7.25 -1.75 -1.19
C LEU A 121 -6.23 -0.63 -1.31
N ALA A 122 -5.87 -0.02 -0.19
CA ALA A 122 -4.78 0.95 -0.12
C ALA A 122 -3.65 0.42 0.75
N GLY A 123 -2.42 0.80 0.43
CA GLY A 123 -1.27 0.59 1.28
C GLY A 123 -0.39 1.83 1.29
N ALA A 124 0.10 2.23 2.46
CA ALA A 124 1.01 3.37 2.59
C ALA A 124 2.41 2.92 3.00
N SER A 125 3.43 3.48 2.35
CA SER A 125 4.84 3.18 2.60
C SER A 125 5.07 1.66 2.62
N ALA A 126 5.36 1.06 3.78
CA ALA A 126 5.42 -0.38 3.98
C ALA A 126 4.22 -1.16 3.39
N GLY A 127 3.01 -0.65 3.58
CA GLY A 127 1.79 -1.22 3.02
C GLY A 127 1.79 -1.25 1.49
N ALA A 128 2.26 -0.19 0.83
CA ALA A 128 2.38 -0.14 -0.62
C ALA A 128 3.46 -1.12 -1.13
N MET A 129 4.60 -1.14 -0.44
CA MET A 129 5.76 -1.95 -0.78
C MET A 129 5.43 -3.45 -0.79
N VAL A 130 4.72 -3.95 0.23
CA VAL A 130 4.42 -5.38 0.32
C VAL A 130 3.42 -5.86 -0.74
N LEU A 131 2.58 -4.97 -1.28
CA LEU A 131 1.64 -5.35 -2.33
C LEU A 131 2.34 -5.65 -3.66
N CYS A 132 3.54 -5.12 -3.85
CA CYS A 132 4.34 -5.32 -5.05
C CYS A 132 5.26 -6.55 -4.93
N ASP A 133 5.63 -7.17 -6.05
CA ASP A 133 6.77 -8.09 -6.11
C ASP A 133 7.60 -7.84 -7.39
N PRO A 134 8.90 -7.55 -7.27
CA PRO A 134 9.69 -7.53 -6.04
C PRO A 134 9.45 -6.28 -5.16
N MET A 135 9.68 -6.43 -3.86
CA MET A 135 9.67 -5.34 -2.89
C MET A 135 11.08 -4.76 -2.70
N VAL A 136 11.22 -3.45 -2.49
CA VAL A 136 12.50 -2.83 -2.10
C VAL A 136 12.75 -3.03 -0.61
N ASP A 137 13.95 -3.46 -0.20
CA ASP A 137 14.35 -3.47 1.22
C ASP A 137 14.76 -2.04 1.63
N PRO A 138 14.03 -1.37 2.54
CA PRO A 138 14.30 0.02 2.88
C PRO A 138 15.65 0.21 3.59
N ARG A 139 16.29 -0.86 4.09
CA ARG A 139 17.59 -0.79 4.77
C ARG A 139 18.76 -0.60 3.81
N GLY A 140 18.61 -0.96 2.53
CA GLY A 140 19.72 -0.98 1.59
C GLY A 140 19.37 -0.77 0.12
N GLY A 141 18.09 -0.71 -0.25
CA GLY A 141 17.64 -0.51 -1.63
C GLY A 141 17.72 -1.77 -2.50
N ALA A 142 18.09 -2.93 -1.95
CA ALA A 142 18.09 -4.19 -2.68
C ALA A 142 16.66 -4.74 -2.83
N PHE A 143 16.42 -5.51 -3.89
CA PHE A 143 15.14 -6.20 -4.07
C PHE A 143 15.03 -7.44 -3.19
N THR A 144 13.84 -7.64 -2.66
CA THR A 144 13.42 -8.80 -1.87
C THR A 144 12.01 -9.20 -2.28
N LEU A 145 11.50 -10.27 -1.67
CA LEU A 145 10.15 -10.75 -1.94
C LEU A 145 9.12 -9.86 -1.25
N GLY A 146 8.07 -9.49 -1.97
CA GLY A 146 6.84 -8.92 -1.42
C GLY A 146 5.78 -10.00 -1.19
N LEU A 147 4.51 -9.59 -1.20
CA LEU A 147 3.33 -10.47 -1.21
C LEU A 147 2.78 -10.69 -2.63
N GLY A 148 3.16 -9.85 -3.60
CA GLY A 148 2.92 -10.11 -5.02
C GLY A 148 1.47 -10.01 -5.47
N LEU A 149 0.70 -9.05 -4.92
CA LEU A 149 -0.62 -8.73 -5.48
C LEU A 149 -0.48 -8.00 -6.83
N ILE A 150 0.57 -7.18 -6.96
CA ILE A 150 0.99 -6.55 -8.21
C ILE A 150 2.41 -7.04 -8.51
N GLU A 151 2.52 -7.95 -9.46
CA GLU A 151 3.82 -8.50 -9.88
C GLU A 151 4.50 -7.58 -10.92
N GLN A 152 5.81 -7.74 -11.08
CA GLN A 152 6.62 -7.04 -12.08
C GLN A 152 6.63 -5.51 -11.91
N VAL A 153 6.60 -5.04 -10.67
CA VAL A 153 6.84 -3.64 -10.33
C VAL A 153 7.47 -3.60 -8.94
N ALA A 154 8.40 -2.66 -8.73
CA ALA A 154 8.93 -2.35 -7.42
C ALA A 154 8.65 -0.90 -7.06
N LEU A 155 8.61 -0.59 -5.76
CA LEU A 155 8.22 0.73 -5.26
C LEU A 155 9.21 1.26 -4.22
N ILE A 156 9.53 2.55 -4.35
CA ILE A 156 10.28 3.36 -3.41
C ILE A 156 9.30 4.39 -2.82
N PRO A 157 8.84 4.23 -1.57
CA PRO A 157 8.02 5.25 -0.92
C PRO A 157 8.90 6.36 -0.36
N HIS A 158 8.30 7.50 0.01
CA HIS A 158 9.00 8.70 0.48
C HIS A 158 10.14 9.07 -0.49
N HIS A 159 9.90 8.92 -1.79
CA HIS A 159 10.96 8.97 -2.80
C HIS A 159 11.73 10.30 -2.79
N GLU A 160 11.08 11.40 -2.44
CA GLU A 160 11.70 12.72 -2.29
C GLU A 160 12.66 12.82 -1.09
N GLU A 161 12.60 11.89 -0.14
CA GLU A 161 13.46 11.82 1.04
C GLU A 161 14.70 10.94 0.81
N TRP A 162 14.74 10.19 -0.29
CA TRP A 162 15.89 9.35 -0.64
C TRP A 162 17.03 10.19 -1.21
N ASP A 163 18.25 9.88 -0.78
CA ASP A 163 19.45 10.43 -1.41
C ASP A 163 19.56 9.95 -2.87
N GLU A 164 20.05 10.82 -3.76
CA GLU A 164 20.13 10.54 -5.20
C GLU A 164 20.96 9.28 -5.50
N ASP A 165 22.05 9.04 -4.76
CA ASP A 165 22.86 7.84 -4.93
C ASP A 165 22.14 6.58 -4.43
N GLN A 166 21.29 6.69 -3.41
CA GLN A 166 20.49 5.58 -2.90
C GLN A 166 19.39 5.17 -3.89
N ALA A 167 18.64 6.15 -4.40
CA ALA A 167 17.62 5.93 -5.41
C ALA A 167 18.23 5.35 -6.69
N ARG A 168 19.31 5.97 -7.20
CA ARG A 168 20.01 5.49 -8.40
C ARG A 168 20.49 4.05 -8.26
N ARG A 169 21.12 3.68 -7.14
CA ARG A 169 21.57 2.30 -6.89
C ARG A 169 20.42 1.30 -6.94
N THR A 170 19.27 1.64 -6.33
CA THR A 170 18.08 0.78 -6.34
C THR A 170 17.55 0.58 -7.76
N ILE A 171 17.47 1.67 -8.53
CA ILE A 171 17.02 1.66 -9.92
C ILE A 171 17.98 0.84 -10.81
N GLU A 172 19.29 1.01 -10.65
CA GLU A 172 20.31 0.29 -11.42
C GLU A 172 20.40 -1.21 -11.07
N LEU A 173 20.01 -1.59 -9.86
CA LEU A 173 19.91 -3.00 -9.45
C LEU A 173 18.72 -3.73 -10.09
N ALA A 174 17.77 -3.01 -10.68
CA ALA A 174 16.55 -3.61 -11.21
C ALA A 174 16.88 -4.54 -12.38
N PRO A 175 16.31 -5.76 -12.42
CA PRO A 175 16.36 -6.59 -13.61
C PRO A 175 15.87 -5.82 -14.84
N LYS A 176 16.46 -6.12 -16.00
CA LYS A 176 16.10 -5.46 -17.25
C LYS A 176 14.60 -5.50 -17.50
N GLY A 177 14.00 -4.34 -17.77
CA GLY A 177 12.57 -4.18 -18.03
C GLY A 177 11.69 -4.12 -16.79
N LEU A 178 12.21 -4.31 -15.57
CA LEU A 178 11.43 -4.14 -14.34
C LEU A 178 11.22 -2.64 -14.05
N PRO A 179 9.97 -2.15 -13.98
CA PRO A 179 9.69 -0.81 -13.52
C PRO A 179 9.97 -0.64 -12.02
N VAL A 180 10.67 0.44 -11.67
CA VAL A 180 10.82 0.92 -10.29
C VAL A 180 10.09 2.25 -10.17
N VAL A 181 9.15 2.34 -9.24
CA VAL A 181 8.28 3.50 -9.06
C VAL A 181 8.68 4.25 -7.80
N GLY A 182 9.11 5.50 -7.94
CA GLY A 182 9.23 6.44 -6.84
C GLY A 182 7.89 7.12 -6.59
N ILE A 183 7.40 7.07 -5.34
CA ILE A 183 6.19 7.78 -4.92
C ILE A 183 6.52 8.70 -3.76
N ASP A 184 6.30 9.99 -3.94
CA ASP A 184 6.52 10.98 -2.91
C ASP A 184 5.47 10.90 -1.79
N THR A 185 5.74 11.47 -0.63
CA THR A 185 4.78 11.52 0.48
C THR A 185 3.46 12.23 0.10
N GLN A 186 2.37 11.84 0.77
CA GLN A 186 1.02 12.36 0.50
C GLN A 186 0.62 12.30 -0.99
N THR A 187 1.12 11.27 -1.69
CA THR A 187 0.86 10.99 -3.10
C THR A 187 0.52 9.52 -3.27
N ALA A 188 -0.43 9.22 -4.15
CA ALA A 188 -0.88 7.89 -4.46
C ALA A 188 -0.71 7.60 -5.96
N LEU A 189 -0.23 6.41 -6.27
CA LEU A 189 -0.37 5.79 -7.57
C LEU A 189 -1.56 4.81 -7.50
N ILE A 190 -2.58 5.07 -8.29
CA ILE A 190 -3.88 4.41 -8.18
C ILE A 190 -4.16 3.62 -9.46
N ARG A 191 -4.42 2.31 -9.30
CA ARG A 191 -4.91 1.41 -10.35
C ARG A 191 -6.42 1.29 -10.23
N ASP A 192 -7.15 1.73 -11.24
CA ASP A 192 -8.61 1.55 -11.27
C ASP A 192 -9.02 0.09 -11.53
N ALA A 193 -10.31 -0.20 -11.41
CA ALA A 193 -10.87 -1.53 -11.66
C ALA A 193 -10.70 -2.02 -13.11
N GLY A 194 -10.44 -1.11 -14.05
CA GLY A 194 -10.12 -1.40 -15.45
C GLY A 194 -8.62 -1.66 -15.70
N GLY A 195 -7.78 -1.49 -14.67
CA GLY A 195 -6.34 -1.65 -14.74
C GLY A 195 -5.57 -0.41 -15.20
N THR A 196 -6.22 0.75 -15.31
CA THR A 196 -5.54 1.98 -15.70
C THR A 196 -4.91 2.65 -14.49
N TRP A 197 -3.66 3.08 -14.65
CA TRP A 197 -2.89 3.79 -13.63
C TRP A 197 -3.04 5.31 -13.74
N ARG A 198 -3.15 5.97 -12.59
CA ARG A 198 -3.07 7.44 -12.47
C ARG A 198 -2.39 7.85 -11.17
N SER A 199 -1.81 9.04 -11.13
CA SER A 199 -1.25 9.64 -9.92
C SER A 199 -2.17 10.72 -9.35
N GLU A 200 -2.26 10.83 -8.03
CA GLU A 200 -2.97 11.89 -7.32
C GLU A 200 -2.27 12.24 -6.01
N GLY A 201 -2.30 13.52 -5.60
CA GLY A 201 -1.74 13.98 -4.33
C GLY A 201 -0.80 15.18 -4.49
N ALA A 202 0.05 15.41 -3.49
CA ALA A 202 0.85 16.64 -3.39
C ALA A 202 2.23 16.59 -4.02
N GLY A 203 2.80 15.39 -4.18
CA GLY A 203 4.11 15.16 -4.75
C GLY A 203 4.02 14.51 -6.13
N ARG A 204 5.08 13.80 -6.51
CA ARG A 204 5.21 13.14 -7.82
C ARG A 204 5.16 11.63 -7.70
N VAL A 205 4.74 11.02 -8.81
CA VAL A 205 5.02 9.62 -9.12
C VAL A 205 6.01 9.63 -10.28
N VAL A 206 7.13 8.94 -10.13
CA VAL A 206 8.15 8.81 -11.18
C VAL A 206 8.40 7.33 -11.43
N VAL A 207 8.30 6.92 -12.70
CA VAL A 207 8.54 5.53 -13.09
C VAL A 207 9.88 5.45 -13.80
N PHE A 208 10.71 4.49 -13.40
CA PHE A 208 12.00 4.21 -14.02
C PHE A 208 12.00 2.81 -14.64
N VAL A 209 12.46 2.70 -15.88
CA VAL A 209 12.69 1.42 -16.58
C VAL A 209 14.09 1.48 -17.20
N ASP A 210 14.91 0.46 -16.95
CA ASP A 210 16.31 0.40 -17.43
C ASP A 210 17.11 1.68 -17.12
N GLY A 211 16.91 2.25 -15.92
CA GLY A 211 17.60 3.46 -15.46
C GLY A 211 17.08 4.78 -16.04
N LYS A 212 15.95 4.78 -16.75
CA LYS A 212 15.39 5.98 -17.41
C LYS A 212 13.95 6.21 -17.00
N GLU A 213 13.56 7.48 -16.90
CA GLU A 213 12.16 7.84 -16.68
C GLU A 213 11.27 7.33 -17.82
N ALA A 214 10.10 6.82 -17.44
CA ALA A 214 9.08 6.27 -18.32
C ALA A 214 7.69 6.77 -17.93
N ASP A 215 6.73 6.63 -18.85
CA ASP A 215 5.33 6.94 -18.58
C ASP A 215 4.70 5.89 -17.67
N VAL A 216 3.71 6.29 -16.85
CA VAL A 216 3.01 5.38 -15.93
C VAL A 216 2.26 4.25 -16.66
N GLY A 217 1.92 4.42 -17.94
CA GLY A 217 1.28 3.41 -18.77
C GLY A 217 2.13 2.18 -19.08
N VAL A 218 3.42 2.16 -18.70
CA VAL A 218 4.27 0.96 -18.81
C VAL A 218 4.06 -0.05 -17.67
N LEU A 219 3.32 0.33 -16.63
CA LEU A 219 3.00 -0.54 -15.50
C LEU A 219 1.96 -1.62 -15.87
N PRO A 220 1.97 -2.78 -15.19
CA PRO A 220 1.09 -3.92 -15.48
C PRO A 220 -0.39 -3.75 -15.04
#